data_AF-A0A7C9LZY5-F1
#
_entry.id   AF-A0A7C9LZY5-F1
#
_cell.length_a   1.000
_cell.length_b   1.000
_cell.length_c   1.000
_cell.angle_alpha   90.00
_cell.angle_beta   90.00
_cell.angle_gamma   90.00
#
_symmetry.space_group_name_H-M   'P 1'
#
loop_
_entity.id
_entity.type
_entity.pdbx_description
1 polymer ?
#
loop_
_entity_poly.entity_id
_entity_poly.type
_entity_poly.pdbx_seq_one_letter_code
_entity_poly.pdbx_strand_id
1 'polypeptide(L)' 'MAQRVIELKLEHRDLDAAILRLQADADADELTVKRLKKRKLQLKDCIAKLESALIPDEPA' A
#
# COMPACT_ATOMS: atom_id res chain seq x y z
N MET A 1 0.29 1.75 18.39
CA MET A 1 -0.35 1.03 17.27
C MET A 1 -0.84 1.97 16.17
N ALA A 2 -1.56 3.06 16.49
CA ALA A 2 -2.07 4.01 15.47
C ALA A 2 -1.00 4.67 14.58
N GLN A 3 0.18 4.98 15.14
CA GLN A 3 1.26 5.66 14.39
C GLN A 3 1.83 4.79 13.25
N ARG A 4 1.91 3.47 13.46
CA ARG A 4 2.36 2.51 12.44
C ARG A 4 1.40 2.45 11.25
N VAL A 5 0.09 2.53 11.51
CA VAL A 5 -0.95 2.58 10.46
C VAL A 5 -0.81 3.85 9.63
N ILE A 6 -0.54 4.99 10.27
CA ILE A 6 -0.35 6.27 9.58
C ILE A 6 0.89 6.22 8.67
N GLU A 7 2.02 5.71 9.17
CA GLU A 7 3.25 5.53 8.37
C GLU A 7 3.01 4.65 7.14
N LEU A 8 2.35 3.49 7.33
CA LEU A 8 2.05 2.58 6.23
C LEU A 8 1.08 3.20 5.21
N LYS A 9 0.10 3.98 5.67
CA LYS A 9 -0.82 4.72 4.77
C LYS A 9 -0.09 5.78 3.96
N LEU A 10 0.89 6.46 4.56
CA LEU A 10 1.75 7.42 3.87
C LEU A 10 2.57 6.71 2.79
N GLU A 11 3.29 5.64 3.14
CA GLU A 11 4.11 4.86 2.21
C GLU A 11 3.26 4.27 1.06
N HIS A 12 2.05 3.80 1.37
CA HIS A 12 1.10 3.31 0.37
C HIS A 12 0.70 4.41 -0.62
N ARG A 13 0.44 5.64 -0.14
CA ARG A 13 0.09 6.78 -0.99
C ARG A 13 1.27 7.20 -1.87
N ASP A 14 2.48 7.19 -1.32
CA ASP A 14 3.70 7.52 -2.07
C ASP A 14 3.98 6.49 -3.17
N LEU A 15 3.81 5.20 -2.87
CA LEU A 15 3.89 4.14 -3.87
C LEU A 15 2.85 4.31 -4.97
N ASP A 16 1.64 4.76 -4.63
CA ASP A 16 0.60 4.99 -5.63
C ASP A 16 0.96 6.13 -6.58
N ALA A 17 1.48 7.24 -6.04
CA ALA A 17 1.98 8.34 -6.84
C ALA A 17 3.16 7.93 -7.74
N ALA A 18 4.08 7.09 -7.23
CA ALA A 18 5.18 6.55 -8.01
C ALA A 18 4.70 5.64 -9.15
N ILE A 19 3.73 4.77 -8.89
CA ILE A 19 3.11 3.92 -9.91
C ILE A 19 2.43 4.77 -10.98
N LEU A 20 1.66 5.79 -10.60
CA LEU A 20 1.00 6.70 -11.54
C LEU A 20 1.99 7.41 -12.46
N ARG A 21 3.12 7.90 -11.91
CA ARG A 21 4.17 8.54 -12.69
C ARG A 21 4.83 7.57 -13.67
N LEU A 22 5.16 6.36 -13.21
CA LEU A 22 5.71 5.32 -14.07
C LEU A 22 4.71 4.91 -15.16
N GLN A 23 3.43 4.76 -14.83
CA GLN A 23 2.41 4.40 -15.84
C GLN A 23 2.14 5.51 -16.86
N ALA A 24 2.44 6.76 -16.53
CA ALA A 24 2.36 7.89 -17.47
C ALA A 24 3.56 7.94 -18.42
N ASP A 25 4.64 7.23 -18.10
CA ASP A 25 5.83 7.10 -18.94
C ASP A 25 5.67 5.88 -19.87
N ALA A 26 5.75 6.12 -21.17
CA ALA A 26 5.54 5.09 -22.19
C ALA A 26 6.66 4.04 -22.22
N ASP A 27 7.86 4.40 -21.74
CA ASP A 27 9.02 3.53 -21.67
C ASP A 27 9.17 2.86 -20.29
N ALA A 28 8.20 3.03 -19.40
CA ALA A 28 8.27 2.45 -18.07
C ALA A 28 8.28 0.92 -18.11
N ASP A 29 9.24 0.35 -17.38
CA ASP A 29 9.37 -1.08 -17.23
C ASP A 29 8.13 -1.68 -16.51
N GLU A 30 7.35 -2.46 -17.26
CA GLU A 30 6.19 -3.17 -16.73
C GLU A 30 6.52 -4.04 -15.52
N LEU A 31 7.73 -4.62 -15.47
CA LEU A 31 8.15 -5.46 -14.35
C LEU A 31 8.29 -4.61 -13.08
N THR A 32 8.86 -3.40 -13.22
CA THR A 32 8.98 -2.43 -12.14
C THR A 32 7.59 -2.00 -11.64
N VAL A 33 6.66 -1.68 -12.56
CA VAL A 33 5.27 -1.34 -12.21
C VAL A 33 4.58 -2.51 -11.49
N LYS A 34 4.74 -3.75 -11.96
CA LYS A 34 4.18 -4.97 -11.33
C LYS A 34 4.74 -5.18 -9.92
N ARG A 35 6.05 -4.96 -9.71
CA ARG A 35 6.68 -5.06 -8.38
C ARG A 35 6.15 -4.01 -7.41
N LEU A 36 6.00 -2.76 -7.86
CA LEU A 36 5.44 -1.69 -7.04
C LEU A 36 3.99 -1.95 -6.66
N LYS A 37 3.17 -2.43 -7.60
CA LYS A 37 1.78 -2.83 -7.32
C LYS A 37 1.70 -3.97 -6.30
N LYS A 38 2.59 -4.97 -6.39
CA LYS A 38 2.67 -6.04 -5.39
C LYS A 38 3.03 -5.50 -4.00
N ARG A 39 4.00 -4.59 -3.92
CA ARG A 39 4.37 -3.94 -2.65
C ARG A 39 3.23 -3.09 -2.08
N LYS A 40 2.52 -2.35 -2.92
CA LYS A 40 1.32 -1.59 -2.54
C LYS A 40 0.23 -2.51 -1.94
N LEU A 41 -0.01 -3.68 -2.56
CA LEU A 41 -0.95 -4.67 -2.03
C LEU A 41 -0.54 -5.18 -0.65
N GLN A 42 0.75 -5.51 -0.46
CA GLN A 42 1.27 -5.95 0.84
C GLN A 42 1.08 -4.88 1.94
N LEU A 43 1.33 -3.60 1.62
CA LEU A 43 1.10 -2.52 2.58
C LEU A 43 -0.38 -2.39 2.94
N LYS A 44 -1.28 -2.51 1.95
CA LYS A 44 -2.73 -2.49 2.19
C LYS A 44 -3.14 -3.64 3.14
N ASP A 45 -2.64 -4.84 2.92
CA ASP A 45 -2.94 -6.00 3.76
C ASP A 45 -2.38 -5.82 5.18
N CYS A 46 -1.17 -5.27 5.32
CA CYS A 46 -0.59 -4.93 6.62
C CYS A 46 -1.40 -3.86 7.36
N ILE A 47 -1.87 -2.82 6.65
CA ILE A 47 -2.74 -1.78 7.22
C ILE A 47 -4.03 -2.43 7.72
N ALA A 48 -4.71 -3.21 6.87
CA ALA A 48 -5.96 -3.87 7.23
C ALA A 48 -5.79 -4.78 8.46
N LYS A 49 -4.70 -5.55 8.52
CA LYS A 49 -4.41 -6.42 9.68
C LYS A 49 -4.14 -5.62 10.95
N LEU A 50 -3.42 -4.50 10.85
CA LEU A 50 -3.16 -3.63 12.01
C LEU A 50 -4.42 -2.88 12.46
N GLU A 51 -5.27 -2.46 11.52
CA GLU A 51 -6.56 -1.83 11.81
C GLU A 51 -7.53 -2.83 12.46
N SER A 52 -7.61 -4.06 11.95
CA SER A 52 -8.37 -5.17 12.56
C SER A 52 -7.79 -5.59 13.91
N ALA A 53 -6.49 -5.44 14.16
CA ALA A 53 -5.93 -5.65 15.50
C ALA A 53 -6.25 -4.49 16.47
N LEU A 54 -6.59 -3.31 15.96
CA LEU A 54 -6.95 -2.10 16.72
C LEU A 54 -8.45 -2.02 17.01
N ILE A 55 -9.28 -2.56 16.11
CA ILE A 55 -10.72 -2.74 16.30
C ILE A 55 -10.89 -4.16 16.85
N PRO A 56 -11.13 -4.37 18.15
CA PRO A 56 -11.38 -5.73 18.64
C PRO A 56 -12.56 -6.29 17.87
N ASP A 57 -12.32 -7.34 17.06
CA ASP A 57 -13.35 -8.02 16.29
C ASP A 57 -14.49 -8.44 17.21
N GLU A 58 -15.65 -7.81 17.06
CA GLU A 58 -16.92 -8.51 17.25
C GLU A 58 -17.19 -9.21 15.90
N PRO A 59 -17.19 -10.56 15.85
CA PRO A 59 -17.30 -11.28 14.59
C PRO A 59 -18.71 -11.12 14.00
N ALA A 60 -18.80 -10.81 12.71
CA ALA A 60 -20.03 -10.87 11.91
C ALA A 60 -19.77 -11.53 10.55
#